data_AF-A0A969UVK4-F1
#
_entry.id   AF-A0A969UVK4-F1
#
_cell.length_a   1.000
_cell.length_b   1.000
_cell.length_c   1.000
_cell.angle_alpha   90.00
_cell.angle_beta   90.00
_cell.angle_gamma   90.00
#
_symmetry.space_group_name_H-M   'P 1'
#
loop_
_entity.id
_entity.type
_entity.pdbx_description
1 polymer ?
#
loop_
_entity_poly.entity_id
_entity_poly.type
_entity_poly.pdbx_seq_one_letter_code
_entity_poly.pdbx_strand_id
1 'polypeptide(L)'
;MLIVQNPQGELIGIPLDSAPSLRRVPRSAFAPLPPTYLTEGGVRCVSALIVLNPKEAPLFLLNLDQLLQSRSTLPITEPHQSLTGN
;
A
#
# COMPACT_ATOMS: atom_id res chain seq x y z
N MET A 1 0.81 -16.10 -0.84
CA MET A 1 1.68 -15.16 -0.09
C MET A 1 2.79 -14.69 -1.02
N LEU A 2 3.13 -13.41 -0.95
CA LEU A 2 4.27 -12.79 -1.64
C LEU A 2 5.27 -12.31 -0.58
N ILE A 3 6.56 -12.56 -0.79
CA ILE A 3 7.63 -12.06 0.09
C ILE A 3 8.34 -10.92 -0.62
N VAL A 4 8.45 -9.77 0.03
CA VAL A 4 9.16 -8.59 -0.45
C VAL A 4 10.23 -8.18 0.54
N GLN A 5 11.30 -7.56 0.06
CA GLN A 5 12.30 -6.93 0.92
C GLN A 5 12.09 -5.42 0.88
N ASN A 6 12.01 -4.77 2.04
CA ASN A 6 11.93 -3.32 2.11
C ASN A 6 13.31 -2.66 1.90
N PRO A 7 13.38 -1.33 1.72
CA PRO A 7 14.65 -0.62 1.56
C PRO A 7 15.63 -0.78 2.75
N GLN A 8 15.13 -1.16 3.93
CA GLN A 8 15.92 -1.42 5.14
C GLN A 8 16.48 -2.85 5.18
N GLY A 9 16.15 -3.69 4.20
CA GLY A 9 16.60 -5.09 4.12
C GLY A 9 15.72 -6.10 4.85
N GLU A 10 14.62 -5.65 5.46
CA GLU A 10 13.68 -6.51 6.19
C GLU A 10 12.76 -7.28 5.22
N LEU A 11 12.50 -8.54 5.52
CA LEU A 11 11.58 -9.38 4.75
C LEU A 11 10.16 -9.23 5.28
N ILE A 12 9.22 -8.94 4.37
CA ILE A 12 7.82 -8.71 4.68
C ILE A 12 6.95 -9.66 3.85
N GLY A 13 6.00 -10.32 4.51
CA GLY A 13 5.01 -11.18 3.87
C GLY A 13 3.73 -10.41 3.56
N ILE A 14 3.34 -10.40 2.28
CA ILE A 14 2.06 -9.87 1.81
C ILE A 14 1.11 -11.06 1.62
N PRO A 15 0.00 -11.15 2.39
CA PRO A 15 -1.00 -12.18 2.19
C PRO A 15 -1.69 -11.98 0.84
N LEU A 16 -1.93 -13.07 0.12
CA LEU A 16 -2.62 -13.08 -1.17
C LEU A 16 -3.69 -14.16 -1.13
N ASP A 17 -4.83 -13.88 -1.76
CA ASP A 17 -5.93 -14.84 -1.96
C ASP A 17 -5.56 -15.95 -2.96
N SER A 18 -4.59 -15.69 -3.83
CA SER A 18 -4.19 -16.53 -4.95
C SER A 18 -2.68 -16.44 -5.20
N ALA A 19 -2.16 -17.36 -6.01
CA ALA A 19 -0.76 -17.35 -6.39
C ALA A 19 -0.42 -16.11 -7.25
N PRO A 20 0.72 -15.44 -7.02
CA PRO A 20 1.14 -14.34 -7.89
C PRO A 20 1.39 -14.85 -9.32
N SER A 21 1.13 -13.99 -10.30
CA SER A 21 1.39 -14.29 -11.70
C SER A 21 2.36 -13.28 -12.31
N LEU A 22 3.12 -13.72 -13.30
CA LEU A 22 3.98 -12.84 -14.09
C LEU A 22 3.26 -12.43 -15.37
N ARG A 23 3.17 -11.13 -15.65
CA ARG A 23 2.53 -10.60 -16.85
C ARG A 23 3.45 -9.61 -17.56
N ARG A 24 3.61 -9.76 -18.87
CA ARG A 24 4.26 -8.75 -19.71
C ARG A 24 3.24 -7.72 -20.15
N VAL A 25 3.59 -6.44 -20.01
CA VAL A 25 2.71 -5.32 -20.33
C VAL A 25 3.50 -4.26 -21.12
N PRO A 26 2.92 -3.66 -22.19
CA PRO A 26 3.60 -2.58 -22.90
C PRO A 26 3.60 -1.31 -22.04
N ARG A 27 4.60 -0.44 -22.23
CA ARG A 27 4.66 0.86 -21.52
C ARG A 27 3.44 1.74 -21.77
N SER A 28 2.79 1.60 -22.93
CA SER A 28 1.57 2.33 -23.27
C SER A 28 0.33 1.88 -22.50
N ALA A 29 0.36 0.71 -21.84
CA ALA A 29 -0.74 0.25 -20.99
C ALA A 29 -0.80 0.97 -19.64
N PHE A 30 0.26 1.71 -19.27
CA PHE A 30 0.29 2.45 -18.01
C PHE A 30 -0.44 3.78 -18.18
N ALA A 31 -1.40 4.03 -17.30
CA ALA A 31 -2.17 5.27 -17.23
C ALA A 31 -1.99 5.93 -15.86
N PRO A 32 -1.98 7.28 -15.79
CA PRO A 32 -1.93 7.98 -14.52
C PRO A 32 -3.18 7.70 -13.69
N LEU A 33 -3.07 7.86 -12.37
CA LEU A 33 -4.23 7.78 -11.50
C LEU A 33 -5.17 8.96 -11.74
N PRO A 34 -6.50 8.72 -11.83
CA PRO A 34 -7.47 9.80 -11.83
C PRO A 34 -7.33 10.64 -10.55
N PRO A 35 -7.45 11.98 -10.62
CA PRO A 35 -7.32 12.84 -9.44
C PRO A 35 -8.26 12.48 -8.28
N THR A 36 -9.43 11.94 -8.59
CA THR A 36 -10.43 11.48 -7.60
C THR A 36 -9.91 10.37 -6.68
N TYR A 37 -8.98 9.54 -7.15
CA TYR A 37 -8.35 8.49 -6.32
C TYR A 37 -7.44 9.06 -5.25
N LEU A 38 -6.89 10.26 -5.46
CA LEU A 38 -6.01 10.92 -4.48
C LEU A 38 -6.81 11.52 -3.32
N THR A 39 -8.07 11.86 -3.55
CA THR A 39 -8.91 12.58 -2.58
C THR A 39 -9.82 11.68 -1.75
N GLU A 40 -10.35 10.58 -2.30
CA GLU A 40 -11.46 9.86 -1.65
C GLU A 40 -11.09 8.56 -0.94
N GLY A 41 -9.95 7.93 -1.23
CA GLY A 41 -9.80 6.49 -0.94
C GLY A 41 -8.84 6.08 0.16
N GLY A 42 -8.02 6.98 0.73
CA GLY A 42 -6.89 6.56 1.58
C GLY A 42 -5.88 5.66 0.84
N VAL A 43 -5.98 5.58 -0.48
CA VAL A 43 -5.14 4.79 -1.39
C VAL A 43 -3.81 5.52 -1.57
N ARG A 44 -2.92 5.37 -0.58
CA ARG A 44 -1.62 6.08 -0.55
C ARG A 44 -0.53 5.42 -1.37
N CYS A 45 -0.72 4.15 -1.73
CA CYS A 45 0.33 3.29 -2.26
C CYS A 45 0.05 2.81 -3.69
N VAL A 46 -0.87 3.41 -4.42
CA VAL A 46 -1.04 3.15 -5.85
C VAL A 46 -0.28 4.24 -6.62
N SER A 47 0.48 3.82 -7.62
CA SER A 47 1.32 4.70 -8.44
C SER A 47 0.76 4.91 -9.85
N ALA A 48 0.07 3.90 -10.40
CA ALA A 48 -0.51 3.95 -11.74
C ALA A 48 -1.62 2.90 -11.92
N LEU A 49 -2.37 3.03 -13.01
CA LEU A 49 -3.24 2.00 -13.54
C LEU A 49 -2.54 1.27 -14.69
N ILE A 50 -2.79 -0.02 -14.84
CA ILE A 50 -2.40 -0.81 -16.01
C ILE A 50 -3.67 -1.27 -16.72
N VAL A 51 -3.90 -0.74 -17.92
CA VAL A 51 -5.06 -1.04 -18.77
C VAL A 51 -4.60 -1.86 -19.96
N LEU A 52 -4.85 -3.18 -19.92
CA LEU A 52 -4.47 -4.10 -21.01
C LEU A 52 -5.60 -4.30 -22.01
N ASN A 53 -6.83 -4.34 -21.51
CA ASN A 53 -8.04 -4.50 -22.29
C ASN A 53 -9.09 -3.55 -21.69
N PRO A 54 -9.69 -2.64 -22.48
CA PRO A 54 -10.70 -1.70 -21.97
C PRO A 54 -11.97 -2.38 -21.46
N LYS A 55 -12.16 -3.69 -21.75
CA LYS A 55 -13.28 -4.49 -21.24
C LYS A 55 -12.97 -5.20 -19.92
N GLU A 56 -11.72 -5.21 -19.48
CA GLU A 56 -11.29 -5.82 -18.23
C GLU A 56 -11.04 -4.75 -17.17
N ALA A 57 -11.16 -5.13 -15.90
CA ALA A 57 -10.78 -4.25 -14.81
C ALA A 57 -9.28 -3.91 -14.90
N PRO A 58 -8.89 -2.64 -14.71
CA PRO A 58 -7.49 -2.27 -14.68
C PRO A 58 -6.77 -2.92 -13.48
N LEU A 59 -5.49 -3.16 -13.64
CA LEU A 59 -4.63 -3.54 -12.52
C LEU A 59 -4.08 -2.28 -11.86
N PHE A 60 -3.99 -2.29 -10.53
CA PHE A 60 -3.30 -1.23 -9.78
C PHE A 60 -1.82 -1.55 -9.65
N LEU A 61 -0.97 -0.60 -10.03
CA LEU A 61 0.46 -0.69 -9.76
C LEU A 61 0.74 -0.13 -8.36
N LEU A 62 1.16 -1.00 -7.45
CA LEU A 62 1.50 -0.60 -6.08
C LEU A 62 2.92 -0.02 -6.01
N ASN A 63 3.07 1.05 -5.24
CA ASN A 63 4.35 1.58 -4.78
C ASN A 63 4.69 0.90 -3.44
N LEU A 64 5.73 0.05 -3.44
CA LEU A 64 6.14 -0.70 -2.25
C LEU A 64 6.65 0.21 -1.14
N ASP A 65 7.40 1.27 -1.45
CA ASP A 65 7.90 2.19 -0.42
C ASP A 65 6.73 2.84 0.34
N GLN A 66 5.69 3.26 -0.38
CA GLN A 66 4.48 3.82 0.23
C GLN A 66 3.62 2.77 0.92
N LEU A 67 3.58 1.53 0.41
CA LEU A 67 2.82 0.44 1.00
C LEU A 67 3.41 0.00 2.35
N LEU A 68 4.74 -0.01 2.46
CA LEU A 68 5.48 -0.49 3.61
C LEU A 68 5.73 0.61 4.65
N GLN A 69 5.40 1.86 4.34
CA GLN A 69 5.39 2.95 5.31
C GLN A 69 4.31 2.70 6.38
N SER A 70 4.77 2.33 7.57
CA SER A 70 3.92 2.21 8.75
C SER A 70 3.41 3.59 9.18
N ARG A 71 2.09 3.71 9.39
CA ARG A 71 1.56 4.81 10.21
C ARG A 71 2.05 4.58 11.64
N SER A 72 2.90 5.47 12.14
CA SER A 72 3.09 5.62 13.58
C SER A 72 1.77 6.09 14.19
N THR A 73 0.96 5.18 14.70
CA THR A 73 -0.28 5.53 15.39
C THR A 73 0.00 5.81 16.86
N LEU A 74 -0.13 7.10 17.21
CA LEU A 74 -0.38 7.73 18.51
C LEU A 74 0.63 7.50 19.65
N PRO A 75 1.11 8.57 20.32
CA PRO A 75 1.80 8.42 21.59
C PRO A 75 0.84 7.76 22.58
N ILE A 76 1.25 6.64 23.17
CA ILE A 76 0.65 6.14 24.40
C ILE A 76 0.93 7.21 25.44
N THR A 77 -0.06 8.05 25.74
CA THR A 77 -0.04 8.86 26.96
C THR A 77 -0.12 7.85 28.10
N GLU A 78 1.00 7.62 28.79
CA GLU A 78 1.03 6.86 30.02
C GLU A 78 0.00 7.45 31.00
N PRO A 79 -0.80 6.64 31.71
CA PRO A 79 -1.65 7.17 32.75
C PRO A 79 -0.78 7.77 33.85
N HIS A 80 -0.84 9.10 33.94
CA HIS A 80 -0.35 9.91 35.04
C HIS A 80 -0.64 9.21 36.38
N GLN A 81 0.41 8.82 37.10
CA GLN A 81 0.30 8.52 38.52
C GLN A 81 -0.22 9.78 39.23
N SER A 82 -1.38 9.67 39.88
CA SER A 82 -1.87 10.69 40.79
C SER A 82 -2.02 10.08 42.17
N LEU A 83 -1.07 10.42 43.04
CA LEU A 83 -1.25 10.42 44.49
C LEU A 83 -2.48 11.26 44.85
N THR A 84 -3.39 10.69 45.64
CA THR A 84 -4.24 11.34 46.66
C THR A 84 -4.86 10.20 47.47
N GLY A 85 -4.93 10.15 48.78
CA GLY A 85 -4.69 11.08 49.88
C GLY A 85 -5.21 10.39 51.16
N ASN A 86 -4.68 10.80 52.31
CA ASN A 86 -4.96 10.36 53.69
C ASN A 86 -6.26 9.60 53.98
#